data_AF-A0A0M4M2M4-F1
#
_entry.id   AF-A0A0M4M2M4-F1
#
_cell.length_a   1.000
_cell.length_b   1.000
_cell.length_c   1.000
_cell.angle_alpha   90.00
_cell.angle_beta   90.00
_cell.angle_gamma   90.00
#
_symmetry.space_group_name_H-M   'P 1'
#
loop_
_entity.id
_entity.type
_entity.pdbx_description
1 polymer ?
#
loop_
_entity_poly.entity_id
_entity_poly.type
_entity_poly.pdbx_seq_one_letter_code
_entity_poly.pdbx_strand_id
1 'polypeptide(L)'
;MLVINPDECIDCGVCEPECPAEAIKPDTEPGLEQWLELNLKYANKWPNITARKDPLPQAKEMDGVPNKLEKYFSENPGSGDL
;
A
#
# COMPACT_ATOMS: atom_id res chain seq x y z
N MET A 1 5.32 2.28 3.79
CA MET A 1 4.29 1.52 3.04
C MET A 1 3.40 2.50 2.30
N LEU A 2 2.58 2.02 1.37
CA LEU A 2 1.53 2.79 0.70
C LEU A 2 0.21 2.04 0.89
N VAL A 3 -0.89 2.77 1.08
CA VAL A 3 -2.23 2.23 1.34
C VAL A 3 -3.25 2.84 0.39
N ILE A 4 -4.35 2.12 0.16
CA ILE A 4 -5.49 2.58 -0.65
C ILE A 4 -6.64 2.90 0.30
N ASN A 5 -7.33 4.02 0.09
CA ASN A 5 -8.53 4.35 0.84
C ASN A 5 -9.73 3.52 0.31
N PRO A 6 -10.30 2.58 1.08
CA PRO A 6 -11.41 1.77 0.60
C PRO A 6 -12.70 2.57 0.40
N ASP A 7 -12.89 3.69 1.11
CA ASP A 7 -14.09 4.52 0.97
C ASP A 7 -14.09 5.35 -0.33
N GLU A 8 -12.91 5.58 -0.91
CA GLU A 8 -12.73 6.33 -2.17
C GLU A 8 -12.39 5.44 -3.37
N CYS A 9 -11.97 4.19 -3.12
CA CYS A 9 -11.73 3.21 -4.16
C CYS A 9 -13.04 2.87 -4.88
N ILE A 10 -12.98 2.78 -6.21
CA ILE A 10 -14.13 2.44 -7.07
C ILE A 10 -13.95 1.09 -7.79
N ASP A 11 -13.00 0.28 -7.32
CA ASP A 11 -12.72 -1.07 -7.83
C ASP A 11 -12.47 -1.14 -9.34
N CYS A 12 -11.73 -0.15 -9.88
CA CYS A 12 -11.44 -0.09 -11.32
C CYS A 12 -10.36 -1.09 -11.79
N GLY A 13 -9.57 -1.66 -10.88
CA GLY A 13 -8.54 -2.67 -11.17
C GLY A 13 -7.28 -2.15 -11.89
N VAL A 14 -7.18 -0.85 -12.20
CA VAL A 14 -6.06 -0.31 -13.00
C VAL A 14 -4.73 -0.38 -12.25
N CYS A 15 -4.72 -0.25 -10.93
CA CYS A 15 -3.49 -0.23 -10.15
C CYS A 15 -2.86 -1.62 -9.93
N GLU A 16 -3.64 -2.69 -10.02
CA GLU A 16 -3.19 -4.07 -9.80
C GLU A 16 -2.03 -4.47 -10.73
N PRO A 17 -2.17 -4.40 -12.08
CA PRO A 17 -1.10 -4.78 -13.00
C PRO A 17 0.08 -3.81 -13.00
N GLU A 18 -0.11 -2.58 -12.49
CA GLU A 18 0.92 -1.55 -12.47
C GLU A 18 1.88 -1.69 -11.27
N CYS A 19 1.54 -2.51 -10.27
CA CYS A 19 2.37 -2.72 -9.09
C CYS A 19 3.52 -3.70 -9.38
N PRO A 20 4.80 -3.26 -9.41
CA PRO A 20 5.90 -4.17 -9.73
C PRO A 20 6.14 -5.27 -8.69
N ALA A 21 5.68 -5.06 -7.45
CA ALA A 21 5.76 -6.02 -6.36
C ALA A 21 4.52 -6.92 -6.25
N GLU A 22 3.57 -6.80 -7.19
CA GLU A 22 2.31 -7.57 -7.23
C GLU A 22 1.52 -7.54 -5.90
N ALA A 23 1.65 -6.46 -5.14
CA ALA A 23 1.18 -6.34 -3.77
C ALA A 23 -0.26 -5.84 -3.63
N ILE A 24 -0.86 -5.36 -4.72
CA ILE A 24 -2.24 -4.89 -4.76
C ILE A 24 -3.11 -6.09 -5.14
N LYS A 25 -4.19 -6.32 -4.37
CA LYS A 25 -5.15 -7.40 -4.55
C LYS A 25 -6.58 -6.87 -4.39
N PRO A 26 -7.57 -7.47 -5.07
CA PRO A 26 -8.97 -7.13 -4.85
C PRO A 26 -9.41 -7.55 -3.44
N ASP A 27 -10.25 -6.75 -2.80
CA ASP A 27 -10.79 -7.01 -1.45
C ASP A 27 -11.66 -8.27 -1.35
N THR A 28 -12.10 -8.80 -2.49
CA THR A 28 -12.81 -10.07 -2.61
C THR A 28 -11.92 -11.31 -2.44
N GLU A 29 -10.59 -11.17 -2.47
CA GLU A 29 -9.67 -12.29 -2.23
C GLU A 29 -9.62 -12.65 -0.73
N PRO A 30 -9.70 -13.94 -0.37
CA PRO A 30 -9.71 -14.36 1.04
C PRO A 30 -8.36 -14.12 1.73
N GLY A 31 -8.39 -13.88 3.05
CA GLY A 31 -7.16 -13.75 3.85
C GLY A 31 -6.56 -12.35 3.86
N LEU A 32 -7.30 -11.35 3.37
CA LEU A 32 -6.88 -9.95 3.30
C LEU A 32 -7.43 -9.09 4.44
N GLU A 33 -8.15 -9.66 5.41
CA GLU A 33 -8.88 -8.93 6.45
C GLU A 33 -7.96 -7.95 7.21
N GLN A 34 -6.76 -8.40 7.58
CA GLN A 34 -5.76 -7.56 8.24
C GLN A 34 -5.30 -6.38 7.37
N TRP A 35 -5.20 -6.57 6.06
CA TRP A 35 -4.78 -5.52 5.13
C TRP A 35 -5.89 -4.51 4.88
N LEU A 36 -7.15 -4.95 4.84
CA LEU A 36 -8.31 -4.06 4.73
C LEU A 36 -8.39 -3.10 5.92
N GLU A 37 -8.26 -3.62 7.15
CA GLU A 37 -8.22 -2.80 8.36
C GLU A 37 -7.05 -1.82 8.37
N LEU A 38 -5.86 -2.28 7.95
CA LEU A 38 -4.66 -1.45 7.88
C LEU A 38 -4.82 -0.32 6.86
N ASN A 39 -5.33 -0.63 5.67
CA ASN A 39 -5.58 0.33 4.60
C ASN A 39 -6.54 1.42 5.08
N LEU A 40 -7.69 1.03 5.65
CA LEU A 40 -8.68 1.97 6.20
C LEU A 40 -8.07 2.87 7.29
N LYS A 41 -7.32 2.29 8.24
CA LYS A 41 -6.73 3.03 9.35
C LYS A 41 -5.75 4.10 8.87
N TYR A 42 -4.85 3.76 7.94
CA TYR A 42 -3.77 4.66 7.54
C TYR A 42 -4.13 5.57 6.38
N ALA A 43 -5.10 5.21 5.53
CA ALA A 43 -5.65 6.13 4.52
C ALA A 43 -6.25 7.38 5.16
N ASN A 44 -6.88 7.24 6.33
CA ASN A 44 -7.44 8.36 7.10
C ASN A 44 -6.40 9.17 7.89
N LYS A 45 -5.12 8.77 7.89
CA LYS A 45 -4.06 9.39 8.72
C LYS A 45 -2.87 9.91 7.92
N TRP A 46 -2.54 9.26 6.82
CA TRP A 46 -1.38 9.59 6.01
C TRP A 46 -1.73 10.64 4.95
N PRO A 47 -0.76 11.47 4.54
CA PRO A 47 -0.97 12.42 3.45
C PRO A 47 -1.19 11.69 2.13
N ASN A 48 -1.95 12.33 1.24
CA ASN A 48 -2.20 11.80 -0.09
C ASN A 48 -0.91 11.80 -0.93
N ILE A 49 -0.84 10.83 -1.84
CA ILE A 49 0.15 10.78 -2.93
C ILE A 49 -0.61 10.66 -4.25
N THR A 50 -0.41 11.62 -5.14
CA THR A 50 -1.13 11.76 -6.41
C THR A 50 -0.20 11.71 -7.62
N ALA A 51 1.10 11.86 -7.41
CA ALA A 51 2.15 11.78 -8.41
C ALA A 51 3.17 10.69 -8.06
N ARG A 52 3.66 10.02 -9.10
CA ARG A 52 4.72 9.03 -8.97
C ARG A 52 6.00 9.69 -8.44
N LYS A 53 6.65 9.01 -7.49
CA LYS A 53 8.01 9.30 -7.03
C LYS A 53 8.93 8.14 -7.36
N ASP A 54 10.24 8.37 -7.22
CA ASP A 54 11.20 7.28 -7.34
C ASP A 54 10.96 6.23 -6.25
N PRO A 55 11.13 4.93 -6.56
CA PRO A 55 11.09 3.88 -5.56
C PRO A 55 12.11 4.13 -4.45
N LEU A 56 11.87 3.56 -3.27
CA LEU A 56 12.86 3.60 -2.19
C LEU A 56 14.18 2.99 -2.66
N PRO A 57 15.35 3.48 -2.19
CA PRO A 57 16.66 2.93 -2.59
C PRO A 57 16.80 1.43 -2.38
N GLN A 58 16.06 0.87 -1.41
CA GLN A 58 16.09 -0.54 -1.02
C GLN A 58 14.91 -1.35 -1.61
N ALA A 59 14.17 -0.79 -2.58
CA ALA A 59 12.92 -1.39 -3.06
C ALA A 59 13.13 -2.79 -3.63
N LYS A 60 14.24 -3.01 -4.36
CA LYS A 60 14.55 -4.30 -5.00
C LYS A 60 14.91 -5.37 -3.97
N GLU A 61 15.64 -5.02 -2.93
CA GLU A 61 16.03 -5.93 -1.84
C GLU A 61 14.83 -6.30 -0.96
N MET A 62 13.86 -5.38 -0.84
CA MET A 62 12.66 -5.58 -0.03
C MET A 62 11.54 -6.29 -0.78
N ASP A 63 11.66 -6.46 -2.10
CA ASP A 63 10.67 -7.18 -2.88
C ASP A 63 10.70 -8.69 -2.54
N GLY A 64 9.53 -9.30 -2.39
CA GLY A 64 9.39 -10.71 -1.97
C GLY A 64 9.80 -11.05 -0.54
N VAL A 65 10.37 -10.13 0.25
CA VAL A 65 10.73 -10.39 1.65
C VAL A 65 9.47 -10.67 2.47
N PRO A 66 9.39 -11.80 3.19
CA PRO A 66 8.21 -12.15 3.99
C PRO A 66 8.13 -11.34 5.28
N ASN A 67 6.91 -11.17 5.78
CA ASN A 67 6.59 -10.57 7.08
C ASN A 67 7.10 -9.12 7.24
N LYS A 68 7.04 -8.33 6.16
CA LYS A 68 7.49 -6.92 6.20
C LYS A 68 6.68 -6.06 7.16
N LEU A 69 5.40 -6.38 7.35
CA LEU A 69 4.53 -5.68 8.28
C LEU A 69 4.97 -5.84 9.74
N GLU A 70 5.43 -7.01 10.14
CA GLU A 70 5.92 -7.23 11.51
C GLU A 70 7.30 -6.62 11.73
N LYS A 71 8.17 -6.70 10.73
CA LYS A 71 9.59 -6.38 10.87
C LYS A 71 9.95 -4.91 10.65
N TYR A 72 9.23 -4.23 9.75
CA TYR A 72 9.66 -2.93 9.22
C TYR A 72 8.56 -1.88 9.20
N PHE A 73 7.37 -2.21 9.71
CA PHE A 73 6.27 -1.27 9.71
C PHE A 73 6.52 -0.09 10.65
N SER A 74 6.10 1.08 10.18
CA SER A 74 6.14 2.34 10.92
C SER A 74 4.79 3.00 10.75
N GLU A 75 4.19 3.48 11.85
CA GLU A 75 2.95 4.25 11.79
C GLU A 75 3.14 5.64 11.16
N ASN A 76 4.40 6.11 11.06
CA ASN A 76 4.71 7.38 10.43
C ASN A 76 4.51 7.31 8.91
N PRO A 77 3.90 8.34 8.30
CA PRO A 77 3.69 8.39 6.86
C PRO A 77 5.01 8.51 6.09
N GLY A 78 4.95 8.19 4.80
CA GLY A 78 5.94 8.68 3.83
C GLY A 78 5.79 10.19 3.59
N SER A 79 6.56 10.74 2.65
CA SER A 79 6.62 12.19 2.44
C SER A 79 5.37 12.84 1.82
N GLY A 80 4.30 12.08 1.49
CA GLY A 80 3.12 12.57 0.76
C GLY A 80 3.47 13.31 -0.53
N ASP A 81 2.54 13.98 -1.18
CA ASP A 81 2.82 15.07 -2.13
C ASP A 81 1.86 16.26 -2.04
N LEU A 82 0.98 16.23 -1.04
CA LEU A 82 0.02 17.26 -0.66
C LEU A 82 0.09 17.52 0.84
#